data_AF-A0A162Y9G2-F1
#
_entry.id   AF-A0A162Y9G2-F1
#
_cell.length_a   1.000
_cell.length_b   1.000
_cell.length_c   1.000
_cell.angle_alpha   90.00
_cell.angle_beta   90.00
_cell.angle_gamma   90.00
#
_symmetry.space_group_name_H-M   'P 1'
#
loop_
_entity.id
_entity.type
_entity.pdbx_description
1 polymer ?
#
loop_
_entity_poly.entity_id
_entity_poly.type
_entity_poly.pdbx_seq_one_letter_code
_entity_poly.pdbx_strand_id
1 'polypeptide(L)'
;MSSAEEYLDLSVIQSLRAEGERSDEWTKLAERVANVFSKAESLSSSFLQTDASAAALCPVDKMQVQEGIHELLESSPLMRSTIVVRSKRLLSSMTRSKKQDMESKHLNIFIILFQCDFLLDDQLDTSAFPELCEAIVHLETDLQDQLCRYLVEPIVASDESTMHIDITKEDYAQEFRKTLDLFQQFVRKRLLYRSPSSNTTSNGFSPNSDPSVIDATKCIAALYRLNELEKYVSYTEFYNDAVNEQLEIKEDFPNFKDKKGQVSSLRMRDYTVL
;
A
#
# COMPACT_ATOMS: atom_id res chain seq x y z
N MET A 1 32.23 -11.98 -7.36
CA MET A 1 32.29 -10.79 -6.48
C MET A 1 30.87 -10.50 -6.08
N SER A 2 30.53 -10.65 -4.79
CA SER A 2 29.19 -10.29 -4.30
C SER A 2 29.06 -8.78 -4.47
N SER A 3 28.21 -8.31 -5.40
CA SER A 3 27.87 -6.90 -5.44
C SER A 3 27.19 -6.60 -4.12
N ALA A 4 27.76 -5.68 -3.33
CA ALA A 4 27.06 -5.18 -2.15
C ALA A 4 25.64 -4.81 -2.57
N GLU A 5 24.63 -5.35 -1.88
CA GLU A 5 23.24 -5.11 -2.23
C GLU A 5 22.97 -3.61 -2.15
N GLU A 6 22.50 -3.03 -3.24
CA GLU A 6 22.15 -1.62 -3.28
C GLU A 6 20.85 -1.42 -2.47
N TYR A 7 20.87 -0.46 -1.55
CA TYR A 7 19.70 -0.03 -0.77
C TYR A 7 19.61 1.51 -0.77
N LEU A 8 18.51 2.02 -0.21
CA LEU A 8 18.30 3.43 0.09
C LEU A 8 18.04 3.63 1.58
N ASP A 9 18.67 4.64 2.14
CA ASP A 9 18.28 5.30 3.38
C ASP A 9 18.41 6.81 3.18
N LEU A 10 17.98 7.61 4.15
CA LEU A 10 18.05 9.07 4.05
C LEU A 10 19.48 9.57 3.88
N SER A 11 20.46 8.96 4.56
CA SER A 11 21.86 9.37 4.49
C SER A 11 22.48 9.14 3.10
N VAL A 12 22.13 8.03 2.45
CA VAL A 12 22.55 7.68 1.09
C VAL A 12 21.92 8.66 0.10
N ILE A 13 20.64 9.00 0.26
CA ILE A 13 19.95 9.98 -0.58
C ILE A 13 20.61 11.35 -0.46
N GLN A 14 20.78 11.86 0.76
CA GLN A 14 21.40 13.16 1.04
C GLN A 14 22.83 13.25 0.49
N SER A 15 23.61 12.18 0.63
CA SER A 15 24.98 12.11 0.11
C SER A 15 25.01 12.19 -1.42
N LEU A 16 24.17 11.40 -2.11
CA LEU A 16 24.08 11.39 -3.57
C LEU A 16 23.48 12.70 -4.11
N ARG A 17 22.54 13.30 -3.39
CA ARG A 17 21.99 14.63 -3.71
C ARG A 17 23.07 15.70 -3.62
N ALA A 18 23.80 15.76 -2.51
CA ALA A 18 24.88 16.73 -2.33
C ALA A 18 26.01 16.56 -3.36
N GLU A 19 26.26 15.33 -3.84
CA GLU A 19 27.15 15.09 -4.97
C GLU A 19 26.57 15.66 -6.27
N GLY A 20 25.31 15.35 -6.58
CA GLY A 20 24.62 15.83 -7.79
C GLY A 20 24.50 17.35 -7.86
N GLU A 21 24.23 18.02 -6.73
CA GLU A 21 24.21 19.48 -6.61
C GLU A 21 25.58 20.10 -6.89
N ARG A 22 26.66 19.43 -6.45
CA ARG A 22 28.03 19.92 -6.65
C ARG A 22 28.50 19.77 -8.10
N SER A 23 28.07 18.71 -8.78
CA SER A 23 28.48 18.41 -10.16
C SER A 23 27.47 18.82 -11.23
N ASP A 24 26.30 19.31 -10.84
CA ASP A 24 25.12 19.50 -11.71
C ASP A 24 24.78 18.23 -12.53
N GLU A 25 24.97 17.06 -11.90
CA GLU A 25 24.80 15.76 -12.55
C GLU A 25 24.01 14.81 -11.63
N TRP A 26 22.76 14.55 -12.00
CA TRP A 26 21.82 13.74 -11.21
C TRP A 26 21.79 12.27 -11.58
N THR A 27 22.62 11.85 -12.55
CA THR A 27 22.62 10.51 -13.15
C THR A 27 22.80 9.43 -12.09
N LYS A 28 23.77 9.59 -11.17
CA LYS A 28 24.07 8.59 -10.13
C LYS A 28 22.90 8.39 -9.17
N LEU A 29 22.25 9.47 -8.76
CA LEU A 29 21.07 9.42 -7.89
C LEU A 29 19.92 8.72 -8.61
N ALA A 30 19.63 9.11 -9.86
CA ALA A 30 18.57 8.53 -10.67
C ALA A 30 18.79 7.03 -10.93
N GLU A 31 20.03 6.62 -11.24
CA GLU A 31 20.40 5.21 -11.42
C GLU A 31 20.24 4.41 -10.13
N ARG A 32 20.68 4.95 -9.00
CA ARG A 32 20.53 4.31 -7.69
C ARG A 32 19.05 4.08 -7.36
N VAL A 33 18.21 5.11 -7.51
CA VAL A 33 16.77 5.00 -7.28
C VAL A 33 16.14 3.99 -8.25
N ALA A 34 16.48 4.07 -9.54
CA ALA A 34 15.96 3.15 -10.53
C ALA A 34 16.33 1.70 -10.23
N ASN A 35 17.55 1.43 -9.77
CA ASN A 35 18.00 0.09 -9.41
C ASN A 35 17.28 -0.45 -8.18
N VAL A 36 17.18 0.35 -7.11
CA VAL A 36 16.56 -0.07 -5.85
C VAL A 36 15.07 -0.34 -6.04
N PHE A 37 14.33 0.57 -6.67
CA PHE A 37 12.89 0.38 -6.94
C PHE A 37 12.59 -0.70 -8.00
N SER A 38 13.59 -1.23 -8.70
CA SER A 38 13.40 -2.33 -9.67
C SER A 38 13.63 -3.72 -9.08
N LYS A 39 14.15 -3.84 -7.85
CA LYS A 39 14.58 -5.11 -7.26
C LYS A 39 13.98 -5.30 -5.88
N ALA A 40 13.33 -6.45 -5.66
CA ALA A 40 12.66 -6.76 -4.40
C ALA A 40 13.65 -6.70 -3.22
N GLU A 41 14.78 -7.41 -3.32
CA GLU A 41 15.80 -7.48 -2.27
C GLU A 41 16.38 -6.10 -1.89
N SER A 42 16.64 -5.26 -2.89
CA SER A 42 17.15 -3.90 -2.67
C SER A 42 16.15 -3.03 -1.93
N LEU A 43 14.89 -3.01 -2.40
CA LEU A 43 13.87 -2.17 -1.80
C LEU A 43 13.44 -2.71 -0.42
N SER A 44 13.38 -4.04 -0.22
CA SER A 44 13.05 -4.63 1.09
C SER A 44 14.10 -4.34 2.16
N SER A 45 15.35 -4.12 1.76
CA SER A 45 16.47 -3.80 2.66
C SER A 45 16.70 -2.29 2.81
N SER A 46 15.80 -1.46 2.29
CA SER A 46 15.88 0.01 2.36
C SER A 46 15.08 0.54 3.54
N PHE A 47 15.51 1.69 4.09
CA PHE A 47 14.84 2.43 5.16
C PHE A 47 14.49 1.58 6.40
N LEU A 48 15.36 0.66 6.79
CA LEU A 48 15.11 -0.22 7.94
C LEU A 48 15.18 0.57 9.25
N GLN A 49 14.33 0.20 10.22
CA GLN A 49 14.38 0.75 11.57
C GLN A 49 15.72 0.43 12.23
N THR A 50 16.33 1.44 12.86
CA THR A 50 17.59 1.29 13.60
C THR A 50 17.37 1.06 15.09
N ASP A 51 16.25 1.54 15.62
CA ASP A 51 15.85 1.26 17.00
C ASP A 51 15.17 -0.10 17.12
N ALA A 52 15.66 -0.94 18.04
CA ALA A 52 15.18 -2.31 18.19
C ALA A 52 13.73 -2.38 18.71
N SER A 53 13.28 -1.39 19.49
CA SER A 53 11.93 -1.36 20.02
C SER A 53 10.91 -0.94 18.97
N ALA A 54 11.24 0.07 18.16
CA ALA A 54 10.45 0.48 17.00
C ALA A 54 10.45 -0.59 15.91
N ALA A 55 11.59 -1.26 15.65
CA ALA A 55 11.68 -2.35 14.69
C ALA A 55 10.75 -3.54 15.02
N ALA A 56 10.43 -3.75 16.30
CA ALA A 56 9.48 -4.78 16.72
C ALA A 56 8.03 -4.44 16.34
N LEU A 57 7.70 -3.14 16.25
CA LEU A 57 6.39 -2.64 15.84
C LEU A 57 6.29 -2.54 14.31
N CYS A 58 7.29 -1.97 13.65
CA CYS A 58 7.39 -1.82 12.21
C CYS A 58 8.86 -1.92 11.77
N PRO A 59 9.24 -2.83 10.85
CA PRO A 59 10.62 -3.01 10.43
C PRO A 59 11.18 -1.86 9.58
N VAL A 60 10.32 -0.96 9.08
CA VAL A 60 10.67 0.17 8.23
C VAL A 60 10.47 1.48 8.99
N ASP A 61 11.44 2.38 8.90
CA ASP A 61 11.35 3.74 9.40
C ASP A 61 10.51 4.61 8.44
N LYS A 62 9.21 4.71 8.71
CA LYS A 62 8.27 5.43 7.85
C LYS A 62 8.60 6.91 7.70
N MET A 63 9.09 7.56 8.76
CA MET A 63 9.52 8.97 8.66
C MET A 63 10.72 9.11 7.74
N GLN A 64 11.72 8.25 7.91
CA GLN A 64 12.89 8.27 7.05
C GLN A 64 12.51 8.02 5.58
N VAL A 65 11.53 7.16 5.31
CA VAL A 65 10.99 7.00 3.96
C VAL A 65 10.35 8.30 3.47
N GLN A 66 9.47 8.93 4.26
CA GLN A 66 8.79 10.16 3.86
C GLN A 66 9.77 11.30 3.56
N GLU A 67 10.75 11.51 4.43
CA GLU A 67 11.82 12.49 4.25
C GLU A 67 12.69 12.17 3.03
N GLY A 68 13.12 10.92 2.89
CA GLY A 68 13.94 10.49 1.76
C GLY A 68 13.20 10.65 0.43
N ILE A 69 11.92 10.29 0.38
CA ILE A 69 11.09 10.47 -0.82
C ILE A 69 10.86 11.95 -1.13
N HIS A 70 10.65 12.78 -0.11
CA HIS A 70 10.55 14.23 -0.28
C HIS A 70 11.82 14.80 -0.93
N GLU A 71 13.00 14.49 -0.40
CA GLU A 71 14.27 14.94 -0.96
C GLU A 71 14.49 14.46 -2.40
N LEU A 72 14.13 13.22 -2.69
CA LEU A 72 14.20 12.65 -4.05
C LEU A 72 13.32 13.41 -5.04
N LEU A 73 12.11 13.81 -4.63
CA LEU A 73 11.19 14.56 -5.47
C LEU A 73 11.63 16.01 -5.70
N GLU A 74 12.29 16.63 -4.71
CA GLU A 74 12.88 17.97 -4.87
C GLU A 74 14.11 17.97 -5.80
N SER A 75 14.86 16.86 -5.81
CA SER A 75 16.12 16.76 -6.55
C SER A 75 15.94 16.74 -8.07
N SER A 76 14.92 16.04 -8.59
CA SER A 76 14.70 15.93 -10.04
C SER A 76 13.25 15.65 -10.40
N PRO A 77 12.68 16.34 -11.42
CA PRO A 77 11.31 16.07 -11.88
C PRO A 77 11.13 14.65 -12.45
N LEU A 78 12.21 13.99 -12.89
CA LEU A 78 12.17 12.63 -13.40
C LEU A 78 12.02 11.58 -12.29
N MET A 79 12.30 11.95 -11.03
CA MET A 79 12.35 11.01 -9.92
C MET A 79 10.97 10.39 -9.66
N ARG A 80 9.92 11.21 -9.67
CA ARG A 80 8.53 10.75 -9.54
C ARG A 80 8.19 9.68 -10.58
N SER A 81 8.41 9.98 -11.87
CA SER A 81 8.12 9.04 -12.95
C SER A 81 8.96 7.77 -12.86
N THR A 82 10.20 7.88 -12.40
CA THR A 82 11.09 6.74 -12.21
C THR A 82 10.55 5.82 -11.12
N ILE A 83 10.20 6.37 -9.96
CA ILE A 83 9.63 5.61 -8.85
C ILE A 83 8.33 4.93 -9.29
N VAL A 84 7.37 5.65 -9.89
CA VAL A 84 6.11 5.06 -10.39
C VAL A 84 6.37 3.88 -11.33
N VAL A 85 7.17 4.09 -12.38
CA VAL A 85 7.39 3.06 -13.41
C VAL A 85 8.12 1.85 -12.85
N ARG A 86 9.11 2.06 -11.96
CA ARG A 86 9.87 0.96 -11.36
C ARG A 86 9.03 0.18 -10.34
N SER A 87 8.29 0.86 -9.48
CA SER A 87 7.37 0.24 -8.52
C SER A 87 6.31 -0.62 -9.21
N LYS A 88 5.64 -0.12 -10.26
CA LYS A 88 4.67 -0.92 -11.03
C LYS A 88 5.27 -2.20 -11.60
N ARG A 89 6.48 -2.10 -12.18
CA ARG A 89 7.19 -3.25 -12.75
C ARG A 89 7.60 -4.25 -11.66
N LEU A 90 8.08 -3.76 -10.53
CA LEU A 90 8.45 -4.58 -9.38
C LEU A 90 7.24 -5.37 -8.85
N LEU A 91 6.13 -4.68 -8.55
CA LEU A 91 4.89 -5.29 -8.07
C LEU A 91 4.36 -6.33 -9.06
N SER A 92 4.31 -5.97 -10.35
CA SER A 92 3.92 -6.91 -11.42
C SER A 92 4.82 -8.15 -11.48
N SER A 93 6.12 -7.98 -11.23
CA SER A 93 7.07 -9.10 -11.21
C SER A 93 6.81 -10.01 -10.02
N MET A 94 6.61 -9.44 -8.82
CA MET A 94 6.31 -10.18 -7.59
C MET A 94 5.04 -11.02 -7.73
N THR A 95 3.98 -10.46 -8.32
CA THR A 95 2.72 -11.17 -8.56
C THR A 95 2.86 -12.32 -9.57
N ARG A 96 3.70 -12.17 -10.59
CA ARG A 96 3.88 -13.18 -11.65
C ARG A 96 4.83 -14.30 -11.28
N SER A 97 5.80 -14.04 -10.41
CA SER A 97 6.78 -15.03 -9.97
C SER A 97 6.19 -16.00 -8.96
N LYS A 98 5.37 -16.96 -9.43
CA LYS A 98 4.84 -18.08 -8.61
C LYS A 98 5.91 -19.01 -8.00
N LYS A 99 7.20 -18.66 -8.10
CA LYS A 99 8.35 -19.48 -7.71
C LYS A 99 9.15 -18.90 -6.55
N GLN A 100 8.90 -17.66 -6.15
CA GLN A 100 9.65 -17.02 -5.08
C GLN A 100 8.71 -16.84 -3.91
N ASP A 101 8.91 -17.64 -2.86
CA ASP A 101 8.13 -17.54 -1.65
C ASP A 101 8.33 -16.14 -1.06
N MET A 102 7.24 -15.41 -0.90
CA MET A 102 7.27 -14.08 -0.29
C MET A 102 7.53 -14.24 1.21
N GLU A 103 8.73 -13.89 1.64
CA GLU A 103 9.09 -13.82 3.06
C GLU A 103 8.63 -12.50 3.71
N SER A 104 8.54 -12.47 5.05
CA SER A 104 8.15 -11.28 5.82
C SER A 104 8.99 -10.04 5.53
N LYS A 105 10.28 -10.18 5.18
CA LYS A 105 11.14 -9.04 4.80
C LYS A 105 10.61 -8.28 3.58
N HIS A 106 9.89 -8.96 2.67
CA HIS A 106 9.33 -8.33 1.48
C HIS A 106 8.13 -7.43 1.80
N LEU A 107 7.55 -7.53 3.00
CA LEU A 107 6.51 -6.61 3.45
C LEU A 107 7.02 -5.17 3.52
N ASN A 108 8.33 -4.99 3.77
CA ASN A 108 9.00 -3.69 3.79
C ASN A 108 8.75 -2.90 2.49
N ILE A 109 8.69 -3.58 1.34
CA ILE A 109 8.40 -2.96 0.04
C ILE A 109 7.05 -2.25 0.08
N PHE A 110 6.01 -2.91 0.58
CA PHE A 110 4.67 -2.34 0.66
C PHE A 110 4.65 -1.16 1.62
N ILE A 111 5.29 -1.29 2.79
CA ILE A 111 5.35 -0.20 3.77
C ILE A 111 5.99 1.05 3.15
N ILE A 112 7.13 0.90 2.45
CA ILE A 112 7.83 1.98 1.75
C ILE A 112 6.93 2.63 0.68
N LEU A 113 6.28 1.81 -0.15
CA LEU A 113 5.43 2.31 -1.23
C LEU A 113 4.18 3.03 -0.70
N PHE A 114 3.66 2.63 0.46
CA PHE A 114 2.56 3.33 1.15
C PHE A 114 2.97 4.67 1.76
N GLN A 115 4.27 4.94 1.94
CA GLN A 115 4.73 6.28 2.32
C GLN A 115 4.89 7.23 1.12
N CYS A 116 4.65 6.74 -0.10
CA CYS A 116 4.72 7.55 -1.31
C CYS A 116 3.31 7.95 -1.75
N ASP A 117 2.75 9.05 -1.22
CA ASP A 117 1.36 9.47 -1.48
C ASP A 117 0.98 9.52 -2.97
N PHE A 118 1.90 9.96 -3.83
CA PHE A 118 1.67 10.02 -5.29
C PHE A 118 1.51 8.65 -5.96
N LEU A 119 1.92 7.56 -5.31
CA LEU A 119 1.65 6.18 -5.75
C LEU A 119 0.26 5.71 -5.34
N LEU A 120 -0.31 6.31 -4.29
CA LEU A 120 -1.63 5.97 -3.73
C LEU A 120 -2.76 6.85 -4.28
N ASP A 121 -2.40 7.98 -4.89
CA ASP A 121 -3.32 8.88 -5.58
C ASP A 121 -4.23 8.08 -6.54
N ASP A 122 -5.49 8.48 -6.68
CA ASP A 122 -6.49 7.80 -7.49
C ASP A 122 -6.45 8.21 -8.97
N GLN A 123 -5.51 9.09 -9.36
CA GLN A 123 -5.24 9.39 -10.76
C GLN A 123 -4.74 8.14 -11.50
N LEU A 124 -5.67 7.50 -12.21
CA LEU A 124 -5.56 6.13 -12.74
C LEU A 124 -4.27 5.84 -13.54
N ASP A 125 -3.73 6.83 -14.26
CA ASP A 125 -2.59 6.63 -15.16
C ASP A 125 -1.22 6.85 -14.48
N THR A 126 -1.18 7.62 -13.40
CA THR A 126 0.07 7.99 -12.70
C THR A 126 0.27 7.24 -11.37
N SER A 127 -0.78 6.62 -10.86
CA SER A 127 -0.82 5.85 -9.63
C SER A 127 -0.30 4.43 -9.78
N ALA A 128 0.33 3.87 -8.75
CA ALA A 128 0.66 2.43 -8.65
C ALA A 128 -0.29 1.67 -7.70
N PHE A 129 -1.36 2.33 -7.22
CA PHE A 129 -2.30 1.76 -6.27
C PHE A 129 -3.03 0.51 -6.77
N PRO A 130 -3.45 0.42 -8.05
CA PRO A 130 -4.03 -0.82 -8.58
C PRO A 130 -3.08 -2.02 -8.47
N GLU A 131 -1.81 -1.82 -8.83
CA GLU A 131 -0.78 -2.85 -8.76
C GLU A 131 -0.43 -3.20 -7.31
N LEU A 132 -0.49 -2.23 -6.38
CA LEU A 132 -0.33 -2.48 -4.95
C LEU A 132 -1.45 -3.38 -4.42
N CYS A 133 -2.70 -3.06 -4.74
CA CYS A 133 -3.85 -3.88 -4.33
C CYS A 133 -3.73 -5.31 -4.86
N GLU A 134 -3.40 -5.46 -6.14
CA GLU A 134 -3.19 -6.78 -6.75
C GLU A 134 -2.09 -7.55 -6.01
N ALA A 135 -0.94 -6.93 -5.77
CA ALA A 135 0.19 -7.57 -5.10
C ALA A 135 -0.14 -7.97 -3.64
N ILE A 136 -0.85 -7.13 -2.89
CA ILE A 136 -1.28 -7.44 -1.51
C ILE A 136 -2.19 -8.68 -1.49
N VAL A 137 -3.13 -8.78 -2.42
CA VAL A 137 -4.07 -9.91 -2.51
C VAL A 137 -3.37 -11.24 -2.81
N HIS A 138 -2.20 -11.21 -3.44
CA HIS A 138 -1.40 -12.40 -3.73
C HIS A 138 -0.51 -12.84 -2.56
N LEU A 139 -0.39 -12.04 -1.50
CA LEU A 139 0.27 -12.47 -0.27
C LEU A 139 -0.57 -13.53 0.44
N GLU A 140 0.10 -14.42 1.19
CA GLU A 140 -0.58 -15.32 2.11
C GLU A 140 -1.31 -14.54 3.20
N THR A 141 -2.40 -15.11 3.73
CA THR A 141 -3.26 -14.44 4.73
C THR A 141 -2.48 -13.91 5.93
N ASP A 142 -1.52 -14.70 6.45
CA ASP A 142 -0.70 -14.30 7.60
C ASP A 142 0.15 -13.06 7.29
N LEU A 143 0.69 -12.98 6.07
CA LEU A 143 1.46 -11.84 5.60
C LEU A 143 0.58 -10.62 5.31
N GLN A 144 -0.64 -10.81 4.81
CA GLN A 144 -1.62 -9.73 4.68
C GLN A 144 -1.97 -9.12 6.04
N ASP A 145 -2.23 -9.96 7.03
CA ASP A 145 -2.59 -9.53 8.39
C ASP A 145 -1.40 -8.83 9.06
N GLN A 146 -0.19 -9.34 8.87
CA GLN A 146 1.04 -8.69 9.32
C GLN A 146 1.26 -7.33 8.64
N LEU A 147 1.08 -7.25 7.32
CA LEU A 147 1.17 -5.99 6.58
C LEU A 147 0.15 -4.97 7.09
N CYS A 148 -1.11 -5.37 7.31
CA CYS A 148 -2.14 -4.46 7.81
C CYS A 148 -1.75 -3.87 9.17
N ARG A 149 -1.16 -4.66 10.08
CA ARG A 149 -0.64 -4.14 11.36
C ARG A 149 0.46 -3.11 11.16
N TYR A 150 1.38 -3.35 10.23
CA TYR A 150 2.43 -2.39 9.90
C TYR A 150 1.89 -1.12 9.26
N LEU A 151 0.89 -1.20 8.39
CA LEU A 151 0.31 -0.02 7.73
C LEU A 151 -0.40 0.91 8.73
N VAL A 152 -1.04 0.37 9.77
CA VAL A 152 -1.78 1.17 10.76
C VAL A 152 -0.96 1.56 11.98
N GLU A 153 0.33 1.21 12.00
CA GLU A 153 1.23 1.64 13.07
C GLU A 153 1.48 3.16 12.97
N PRO A 154 1.31 3.92 14.08
CA PRO A 154 1.46 5.37 14.08
C PRO A 154 2.88 5.84 13.77
N ILE A 155 2.99 6.88 12.94
CA ILE A 155 4.28 7.52 12.67
C ILE A 155 4.61 8.46 13.83
N VAL A 156 5.63 8.10 14.62
CA VAL A 156 6.07 8.90 15.77
C VAL A 156 7.29 9.73 15.40
N ALA A 157 7.16 11.06 15.46
CA ALA A 157 8.29 11.98 15.38
C ALA A 157 9.31 11.69 16.48
N SER A 158 10.51 11.24 16.10
CA SER A 158 11.63 11.04 17.00
C SER A 158 12.29 12.38 17.33
N ASP A 159 11.52 13.35 17.81
CA ASP A 159 12.10 14.55 18.36
C ASP A 159 12.63 14.20 19.75
N GLU A 160 13.96 14.24 19.91
CA GLU A 160 14.69 13.96 21.17
C GLU A 160 14.23 14.85 22.35
N SER A 161 13.46 15.90 22.07
CA SER A 161 12.92 16.84 23.07
C SER A 161 11.53 16.47 23.61
N THR A 162 10.85 15.48 23.03
CA THR A 162 9.49 15.12 23.41
C THR A 162 9.51 14.01 24.45
N MET A 163 9.09 14.33 25.67
CA MET A 163 8.75 13.34 26.70
C MET A 163 7.95 12.20 26.08
N HIS A 164 8.30 10.95 26.40
CA HIS A 164 7.61 9.71 26.01
C HIS A 164 6.19 9.95 25.46
N ILE A 165 6.06 10.04 24.13
CA ILE A 165 4.75 10.05 23.50
C ILE A 165 4.27 8.61 23.61
N ASP A 166 3.41 8.35 24.60
CA ASP A 166 2.73 7.08 24.73
C ASP A 166 1.79 6.94 23.54
N ILE A 167 2.15 6.07 22.58
CA ILE A 167 1.29 5.74 21.45
C ILE A 167 0.00 5.14 22.01
N THR A 168 -1.12 5.80 21.75
CA THR A 168 -2.43 5.41 22.25
C THR A 168 -3.16 4.55 21.24
N LYS A 169 -4.20 3.84 21.71
CA LYS A 169 -5.12 3.13 20.80
C LYS A 169 -5.80 4.06 19.79
N GLU A 170 -6.00 5.33 20.14
CA GLU A 170 -6.62 6.31 19.24
C GLU A 170 -5.70 6.68 18.08
N ASP A 171 -4.38 6.72 18.30
CA ASP A 171 -3.41 6.96 17.23
C ASP A 171 -3.45 5.83 16.19
N TYR A 172 -3.49 4.58 16.65
CA TYR A 172 -3.72 3.43 15.76
C TYR A 172 -5.07 3.50 15.05
N ALA A 173 -6.13 3.93 15.76
CA ALA A 173 -7.44 4.09 15.15
C ALA A 173 -7.45 5.17 14.05
N GLN A 174 -6.70 6.26 14.24
CA GLN A 174 -6.53 7.30 13.24
C GLN A 174 -5.81 6.78 11.99
N GLU A 175 -4.69 6.07 12.14
CA GLU A 175 -3.98 5.49 11.00
C GLU A 175 -4.78 4.38 10.31
N PHE A 176 -5.55 3.60 11.08
CA PHE A 176 -6.50 2.64 10.54
C PHE A 176 -7.55 3.32 9.66
N ARG A 177 -8.16 4.43 10.12
CA ARG A 177 -9.13 5.21 9.34
C ARG A 177 -8.52 5.72 8.05
N LYS A 178 -7.32 6.32 8.10
CA LYS A 178 -6.61 6.80 6.92
C LYS A 178 -6.39 5.67 5.92
N THR A 179 -5.88 4.53 6.39
CA THR A 179 -5.60 3.36 5.55
C THR A 179 -6.88 2.80 4.92
N LEU A 180 -7.95 2.67 5.71
CA LEU A 180 -9.25 2.21 5.22
C LEU A 180 -9.83 3.16 4.15
N ASP A 181 -9.79 4.47 4.43
CA ASP A 181 -10.32 5.51 3.55
C ASP A 181 -9.59 5.52 2.20
N LEU A 182 -8.28 5.26 2.14
CA LEU A 182 -7.54 5.11 0.88
C LEU A 182 -8.17 4.06 -0.04
N PHE A 183 -8.43 2.85 0.47
CA PHE A 183 -9.05 1.79 -0.32
C PHE A 183 -10.50 2.10 -0.67
N GLN A 184 -11.27 2.64 0.28
CA GLN A 184 -12.68 2.98 0.06
C GLN A 184 -12.86 4.09 -0.98
N GLN A 185 -12.05 5.15 -0.92
CA GLN A 185 -12.06 6.22 -1.90
C GLN A 185 -11.68 5.71 -3.29
N PHE A 186 -10.67 4.85 -3.40
CA PHE A 186 -10.29 4.26 -4.67
C PHE A 186 -11.43 3.47 -5.30
N VAL A 187 -12.10 2.60 -4.52
CA VAL A 187 -13.27 1.84 -4.96
C VAL A 187 -14.38 2.79 -5.41
N ARG A 188 -14.77 3.76 -4.56
CA ARG A 188 -15.83 4.72 -4.84
C ARG A 188 -15.58 5.50 -6.12
N LYS A 189 -14.39 6.07 -6.28
CA LYS A 189 -14.05 6.89 -7.46
C LYS A 189 -14.06 6.05 -8.73
N ARG A 190 -13.52 4.82 -8.69
CA ARG A 190 -13.48 3.93 -9.84
C ARG A 190 -14.88 3.47 -10.29
N LEU A 191 -15.81 3.29 -9.36
CA LEU A 191 -17.21 3.01 -9.67
C LEU A 191 -17.92 4.26 -10.25
N LEU A 192 -17.65 5.46 -9.72
CA LEU A 192 -18.22 6.71 -10.22
C LEU A 192 -17.74 7.08 -11.64
N TYR A 193 -16.44 6.97 -11.93
CA TYR A 193 -15.87 7.30 -13.25
C TYR A 193 -16.42 6.44 -14.39
N ARG A 194 -17.00 5.28 -14.07
CA ARG A 194 -17.57 4.35 -15.05
C ARG A 194 -19.09 4.27 -15.03
N SER A 195 -19.75 5.13 -14.26
CA SER A 195 -21.19 5.36 -14.37
C SER A 195 -21.46 6.23 -15.60
N PRO A 196 -22.04 5.69 -16.70
CA PRO A 196 -22.23 6.46 -17.91
C PRO A 196 -23.32 7.51 -17.66
N SER A 197 -22.93 8.79 -17.64
CA SER A 197 -23.90 9.83 -17.94
C SER A 197 -24.36 9.62 -19.40
N SER A 198 -25.66 9.38 -19.59
CA SER A 198 -26.43 9.40 -20.85
C SER A 198 -26.57 8.09 -21.68
N ASN A 199 -27.79 7.54 -21.61
CA ASN A 199 -28.64 7.15 -22.74
C ASN A 199 -28.14 6.16 -23.83
N THR A 200 -27.45 5.07 -23.47
CA THR A 200 -27.35 3.91 -24.38
C THR A 200 -27.63 2.60 -23.66
N THR A 201 -28.78 2.03 -24.00
CA THR A 201 -29.25 0.64 -23.84
C THR A 201 -28.34 -0.33 -23.09
N SER A 202 -28.67 -0.53 -21.81
CA SER A 202 -28.76 -1.84 -21.14
C SER A 202 -27.93 -2.99 -21.72
N ASN A 203 -26.65 -3.04 -21.35
CA ASN A 203 -25.99 -4.30 -21.01
C ASN A 203 -25.04 -4.03 -19.83
N GLY A 204 -25.28 -4.76 -18.74
CA GLY A 204 -24.96 -4.37 -17.37
C GLY A 204 -23.48 -4.10 -17.10
N PHE A 205 -23.22 -2.91 -16.55
CA PHE A 205 -21.97 -2.63 -15.87
C PHE A 205 -22.10 -3.16 -14.43
N SER A 206 -21.46 -4.29 -14.15
CA SER A 206 -21.38 -4.81 -12.78
C SER A 206 -20.08 -4.32 -12.14
N PRO A 207 -20.10 -3.81 -10.90
CA PRO A 207 -18.90 -3.59 -10.07
C PRO A 207 -17.92 -4.78 -10.10
N ASN A 208 -18.46 -5.99 -10.26
CA ASN A 208 -17.74 -7.26 -10.33
C ASN A 208 -16.97 -7.49 -11.64
N SER A 209 -16.96 -6.52 -12.56
CA SER A 209 -16.23 -6.61 -13.84
C SER A 209 -14.81 -6.03 -13.78
N ASP A 210 -14.49 -5.26 -12.75
CA ASP A 210 -13.22 -4.55 -12.65
C ASP A 210 -12.24 -5.23 -11.66
N PRO A 211 -11.12 -5.82 -12.14
CA PRO A 211 -10.15 -6.51 -11.29
C PRO A 211 -9.58 -5.66 -10.15
N SER A 212 -9.34 -4.36 -10.36
CA SER A 212 -8.75 -3.55 -9.30
C SER A 212 -9.77 -3.14 -8.23
N VAL A 213 -11.05 -2.99 -8.59
CA VAL A 213 -12.11 -2.81 -7.59
C VAL A 213 -12.19 -4.04 -6.69
N ILE A 214 -12.14 -5.23 -7.31
CA ILE A 214 -12.14 -6.51 -6.62
C ILE A 214 -10.94 -6.60 -5.66
N ASP A 215 -9.74 -6.31 -6.16
CA ASP A 215 -8.53 -6.48 -5.36
C ASP A 215 -8.44 -5.44 -4.22
N ALA A 216 -8.86 -4.19 -4.45
CA ALA A 216 -9.01 -3.20 -3.38
C ALA A 216 -10.05 -3.64 -2.33
N THR A 217 -11.17 -4.22 -2.77
CA THR A 217 -12.20 -4.76 -1.85
C THR A 217 -11.66 -5.91 -1.00
N LYS A 218 -10.79 -6.76 -1.56
CA LYS A 218 -10.10 -7.80 -0.78
C LYS A 218 -9.08 -7.21 0.21
N CYS A 219 -8.42 -6.11 -0.13
CA CYS A 219 -7.57 -5.39 0.82
C CYS A 219 -8.40 -4.82 1.99
N ILE A 220 -9.60 -4.28 1.72
CA ILE A 220 -10.56 -3.89 2.77
C ILE A 220 -10.93 -5.10 3.64
N ALA A 221 -11.13 -6.28 3.06
CA ALA A 221 -11.41 -7.49 3.82
C ALA A 221 -10.25 -7.91 4.75
N ALA A 222 -8.99 -7.62 4.39
CA ALA A 222 -7.85 -7.81 5.28
C ALA A 222 -7.86 -6.82 6.46
N LEU A 223 -8.15 -5.55 6.20
CA LEU A 223 -8.35 -4.54 7.25
C LEU A 223 -9.52 -4.88 8.17
N TYR A 224 -10.60 -5.47 7.64
CA TYR A 224 -11.71 -5.95 8.44
C TYR A 224 -11.28 -6.99 9.47
N ARG A 225 -10.45 -7.98 9.06
CA ARG A 225 -9.92 -8.99 9.99
C ARG A 225 -9.12 -8.35 11.13
N LEU A 226 -8.30 -7.35 10.82
CA LEU A 226 -7.57 -6.61 11.83
C LEU A 226 -8.53 -5.84 12.78
N ASN A 227 -9.53 -5.16 12.23
CA ASN A 227 -10.51 -4.43 13.03
C ASN A 227 -11.35 -5.36 13.91
N GLU A 228 -11.60 -6.60 13.49
CA GLU A 228 -12.30 -7.58 14.31
C GLU A 228 -11.52 -7.97 15.57
N LEU A 229 -10.20 -7.91 15.53
CA LEU A 229 -9.33 -8.17 16.67
C LEU A 229 -9.18 -6.93 17.55
N GLU A 230 -8.85 -5.79 16.92
CA GLU A 230 -8.40 -4.60 17.65
C GLU A 230 -9.53 -3.61 17.97
N LYS A 231 -10.63 -3.67 17.22
CA LYS A 231 -11.78 -2.75 17.33
C LYS A 231 -11.33 -1.28 17.29
N TYR A 232 -10.56 -0.94 16.26
CA TYR A 232 -10.08 0.43 16.00
C TYR A 232 -11.23 1.37 15.63
N VAL A 233 -12.17 0.90 14.81
CA VAL A 233 -13.37 1.65 14.40
C VAL A 233 -14.63 0.82 14.59
N SER A 234 -15.77 1.50 14.74
CA SER A 234 -17.07 0.84 14.84
C SER A 234 -17.45 0.14 13.52
N TYR A 235 -18.35 -0.84 13.58
CA TYR A 235 -18.86 -1.51 12.38
C TYR A 235 -19.56 -0.51 11.43
N THR A 236 -20.35 0.41 12.00
CA THR A 236 -21.04 1.46 11.22
C THR A 236 -20.05 2.36 10.48
N GLU A 237 -18.95 2.72 11.13
CA GLU A 237 -17.90 3.53 10.53
C GLU A 237 -17.12 2.74 9.45
N PHE A 238 -16.82 1.48 9.72
CA PHE A 238 -16.11 0.62 8.77
C PHE A 238 -16.88 0.46 7.45
N TYR A 239 -18.21 0.34 7.50
CA TYR A 239 -19.07 0.11 6.35
C TYR A 239 -19.76 1.37 5.82
N ASN A 240 -19.16 2.55 6.05
CA ASN A 240 -19.69 3.87 5.71
C ASN A 240 -20.57 3.88 4.43
N ASP A 241 -21.74 4.52 4.52
CA ASP A 241 -22.89 4.37 3.62
C ASP A 241 -22.55 4.50 2.12
N ALA A 242 -21.53 5.27 1.75
CA ALA A 242 -21.11 5.47 0.36
C ALA A 242 -20.54 4.22 -0.34
N VAL A 243 -19.98 3.25 0.40
CA VAL A 243 -19.51 1.98 -0.16
C VAL A 243 -20.66 0.96 -0.18
N ASN A 244 -21.50 0.93 0.87
CA ASN A 244 -22.70 0.09 0.93
C ASN A 244 -23.76 0.47 -0.11
N GLU A 245 -23.87 1.75 -0.49
CA GLU A 245 -24.78 2.21 -1.55
C GLU A 245 -24.35 1.73 -2.97
N GLN A 246 -23.07 1.40 -3.16
CA GLN A 246 -22.51 1.03 -4.48
C GLN A 246 -22.07 -0.43 -4.60
N LEU A 247 -21.83 -1.09 -3.47
CA LEU A 247 -21.52 -2.52 -3.34
C LEU A 247 -22.46 -3.09 -2.30
N GLU A 248 -23.33 -4.04 -2.68
CA GLU A 248 -24.09 -4.81 -1.70
C GLU A 248 -23.13 -5.83 -1.07
N ILE A 249 -22.25 -5.37 -0.19
CA ILE A 249 -21.17 -6.17 0.41
C ILE A 249 -21.71 -7.49 1.00
N LYS A 250 -22.95 -7.53 1.49
CA LYS A 250 -23.58 -8.75 2.01
C LYS A 250 -24.04 -9.75 0.95
N GLU A 251 -24.37 -9.30 -0.27
CA GLU A 251 -24.87 -10.15 -1.36
C GLU A 251 -23.81 -10.44 -2.43
N ASP A 252 -22.86 -9.53 -2.65
CA ASP A 252 -21.83 -9.64 -3.69
C ASP A 252 -20.63 -10.51 -3.25
N PHE A 253 -20.28 -10.50 -1.96
CA PHE A 253 -19.14 -11.27 -1.44
C PHE A 253 -19.28 -12.80 -1.60
N PRO A 254 -20.46 -13.41 -1.32
CA PRO A 254 -20.66 -14.85 -1.53
C PRO A 254 -20.76 -15.26 -3.02
N ASN A 255 -21.12 -14.32 -3.90
CA ASN A 255 -21.35 -14.57 -5.32
C ASN A 255 -20.11 -14.37 -6.20
N PHE A 256 -18.98 -13.99 -5.61
CA PHE A 256 -17.74 -13.72 -6.32
C PHE A 256 -17.12 -15.01 -6.89
N LYS A 257 -17.29 -15.22 -8.20
CA LYS A 257 -16.69 -16.33 -8.96
C LYS A 257 -15.38 -15.87 -9.61
N ASP A 258 -14.32 -16.65 -9.42
CA ASP A 258 -13.06 -16.43 -10.11
C ASP A 258 -13.21 -16.62 -11.64
N LYS A 259 -12.17 -16.28 -12.42
CA LYS A 259 -12.13 -16.47 -13.88
C LYS A 259 -12.27 -17.95 -14.34
N LYS A 260 -12.32 -18.90 -13.40
CA LYS A 260 -12.54 -20.34 -13.63
C LYS A 260 -13.92 -20.80 -13.17
N GLY A 261 -14.80 -19.89 -12.73
CA GLY A 261 -16.14 -20.20 -12.24
C GLY A 261 -16.17 -20.82 -10.84
N GLN A 262 -15.05 -20.83 -10.11
CA GLN A 262 -15.01 -21.25 -8.71
C GLN A 262 -15.47 -20.09 -7.83
N VAL A 263 -16.48 -20.36 -7.00
CA VAL A 263 -16.92 -19.44 -5.96
C VAL A 263 -15.79 -19.28 -4.96
N SER A 264 -15.38 -18.06 -4.73
CA SER A 264 -14.41 -17.72 -3.69
C SER A 264 -15.09 -18.01 -2.36
N SER A 265 -14.68 -19.06 -1.66
CA SER A 265 -15.22 -19.44 -0.36
C SER A 265 -14.73 -18.49 0.74
N LEU A 266 -14.97 -17.18 0.59
CA LEU A 266 -15.09 -16.27 1.71
C LEU A 266 -16.54 -16.33 2.19
N ARG A 267 -16.91 -17.46 2.80
CA ARG A 267 -18.11 -17.50 3.63
C ARG A 267 -17.81 -16.65 4.86
N MET A 268 -18.26 -15.39 4.85
CA MET A 268 -18.59 -14.70 6.10
C MET A 268 -19.61 -15.59 6.79
N ARG A 269 -19.20 -16.29 7.84
CA ARG A 269 -20.11 -17.14 8.60
C ARG A 269 -21.20 -16.24 9.18
N ASP A 270 -22.43 -16.66 8.95
CA ASP A 270 -23.67 -16.09 9.49
C ASP A 270 -23.50 -15.76 10.97
N TYR A 271 -23.65 -14.49 11.37
CA TYR A 271 -24.04 -14.21 12.75
C TYR A 271 -25.07 -13.08 12.85
N THR A 272 -26.16 -13.53 13.46
CA THR A 272 -27.39 -12.92 13.92
C THR A 272 -27.19 -11.58 14.62
N VAL A 273 -28.03 -10.63 14.23
CA VAL A 273 -28.27 -9.38 14.94
C VAL A 273 -28.79 -9.70 16.36
N LEU A 274 -28.05 -9.28 17.38
CA LEU A 274 -28.59 -8.99 18.72
C LEU A 274 -28.45 -7.51 18.99
#